data_AF-A0A7L7L6N2-F1
#
_entry.id   AF-A0A7L7L6N2-F1
#
_cell.length_a   1.000
_cell.length_b   1.000
_cell.length_c   1.000
_cell.angle_alpha   90.00
_cell.angle_beta   90.00
_cell.angle_gamma   90.00
#
_symmetry.space_group_name_H-M   'P 1'
#
loop_
_entity.id
_entity.type
_entity.pdbx_description
1 polymer ?
#
loop_
_entity_poly.entity_id
_entity_poly.type
_entity_poly.pdbx_seq_one_letter_code
_entity_poly.pdbx_strand_id
1 'polypeptide(L)'
;MEPGIGDVVLGYFRQPEIVKEVKKLRSGEKLEAGRNLEGGLYQIDGKCLILFSSRFKERLHCYQNQEYVFASGKVAQVVVWWCQEDNREYRIVLPRLTLLKN
;
A
#
# COMPACT_ATOMS: atom_id res chain seq x y z
N MET A 1 -3.96 6.61 9.65
CA MET A 1 -2.90 5.64 9.96
C MET A 1 -1.86 5.60 8.85
N GLU A 2 -0.60 5.29 9.16
CA GLU A 2 0.51 5.21 8.20
C GLU A 2 1.20 3.85 8.32
N PRO A 3 1.13 2.97 7.30
CA PRO A 3 1.81 1.69 7.31
C PRO A 3 3.32 1.88 7.07
N GLY A 4 4.12 1.08 7.77
CA GLY A 4 5.57 1.03 7.59
C GLY A 4 5.99 0.00 6.53
N ILE A 5 7.30 -0.14 6.31
CA ILE A 5 7.86 -1.12 5.37
C ILE A 5 7.46 -2.56 5.71
N GLY A 6 7.35 -2.90 7.00
CA GLY A 6 6.91 -4.23 7.45
C GLY A 6 5.40 -4.48 7.29
N ASP A 7 4.63 -3.46 6.93
CA ASP A 7 3.17 -3.57 6.76
C ASP A 7 2.77 -3.88 5.31
N VAL A 8 3.71 -3.90 4.37
CA VAL A 8 3.49 -4.18 2.94
C VAL A 8 4.24 -5.42 2.47
N VAL A 9 3.78 -6.04 1.38
CA VAL A 9 4.45 -7.19 0.77
C VAL A 9 5.60 -6.71 -0.11
N LEU A 10 6.84 -6.71 0.40
CA LEU A 10 8.03 -6.22 -0.31
C LEU A 10 8.26 -6.90 -1.66
N GLY A 11 8.04 -8.23 -1.70
CA GLY A 11 8.15 -9.01 -2.94
C GLY A 11 7.22 -8.55 -4.06
N TYR A 12 6.11 -7.88 -3.74
CA TYR A 12 5.19 -7.33 -4.73
C TYR A 12 5.84 -6.21 -5.55
N PHE A 13 6.67 -5.39 -4.92
CA PHE A 13 7.38 -4.28 -5.56
C PHE A 13 8.52 -4.75 -6.48
N ARG A 14 8.86 -6.04 -6.46
CA ARG A 14 9.84 -6.65 -7.37
C ARG A 14 9.25 -7.01 -8.73
N GLN A 15 7.93 -7.06 -8.85
CA GLN A 15 7.27 -7.41 -10.12
C GLN A 15 7.53 -6.32 -11.17
N PRO A 16 7.97 -6.65 -12.39
CA PRO A 16 8.33 -5.66 -13.42
C PRO A 16 7.22 -4.65 -13.71
N GLU A 17 5.98 -5.12 -13.72
CA GLU A 17 4.79 -4.32 -13.92
C GLU A 17 4.57 -3.29 -12.80
N ILE A 18 4.87 -3.65 -11.55
CA ILE A 18 4.74 -2.76 -10.38
C ILE A 18 5.91 -1.78 -10.34
N VAL A 19 7.12 -2.23 -10.65
CA VAL A 19 8.31 -1.35 -10.77
C VAL A 19 8.05 -0.22 -11.76
N LYS A 20 7.40 -0.50 -12.90
CA LYS A 20 7.05 0.51 -13.91
C LYS A 20 6.06 1.54 -13.38
N GLU A 21 5.01 1.12 -12.67
CA GLU A 21 4.00 2.06 -12.14
C GLU A 21 4.53 2.87 -10.97
N VAL A 22 5.23 2.25 -10.03
CA VAL A 22 5.75 2.93 -8.84
C VAL A 22 6.76 4.02 -9.22
N LYS A 23 7.47 3.88 -10.35
CA LYS A 23 8.35 4.94 -10.87
C LYS A 23 7.60 6.22 -11.27
N LYS A 24 6.31 6.12 -11.62
CA LYS A 24 5.47 7.26 -12.05
C LYS A 24 4.83 7.99 -10.86
N LEU A 25 4.65 7.29 -9.74
CA LEU A 25 3.94 7.80 -8.57
C LEU A 25 4.72 8.89 -7.84
N ARG A 26 3.97 9.88 -7.36
CA ARG A 26 4.43 10.97 -6.50
C ARG A 26 3.70 10.96 -5.16
N SER A 27 4.36 11.48 -4.14
CA SER A 27 3.70 11.73 -2.85
C SER A 27 2.49 12.63 -3.03
N GLY A 28 1.42 12.32 -2.30
CA GLY A 28 0.13 13.02 -2.37
C GLY A 28 -0.85 12.44 -3.39
N GLU A 29 -0.42 11.57 -4.30
CA GLU A 29 -1.34 10.91 -5.23
C GLU A 29 -2.38 10.07 -4.49
N LYS A 30 -3.63 10.15 -4.95
CA LYS A 30 -4.74 9.41 -4.37
C LYS A 30 -4.64 7.93 -4.73
N LEU A 31 -5.05 7.09 -3.79
CA LEU A 31 -5.15 5.66 -3.94
C LEU A 31 -6.56 5.21 -3.57
N GLU A 32 -7.06 4.25 -4.32
CA GLU A 32 -8.38 3.65 -4.12
C GLU A 32 -8.25 2.31 -3.41
N ALA A 33 -9.26 1.94 -2.62
CA ALA A 33 -9.37 0.59 -2.12
C ALA A 33 -9.94 -0.32 -3.24
N GLY A 34 -9.52 -1.58 -3.26
CA GLY A 34 -10.20 -2.58 -4.07
C GLY A 34 -11.63 -2.86 -3.56
N ARG A 35 -12.27 -3.92 -4.07
CA ARG A 35 -13.57 -4.39 -3.54
C ARG A 35 -13.53 -4.59 -2.01
N ASN A 36 -12.37 -4.96 -1.48
CA ASN A 36 -12.05 -4.92 -0.06
C ASN A 36 -10.71 -4.22 0.17
N LEU A 37 -10.58 -3.49 1.29
CA LEU A 37 -9.32 -2.79 1.64
C LEU A 37 -8.16 -3.77 1.84
N GLU A 38 -8.44 -4.98 2.31
CA GLU A 38 -7.45 -6.03 2.51
C GLU A 38 -6.80 -6.52 1.21
N GLY A 39 -7.48 -6.34 0.07
CA GLY A 39 -6.94 -6.64 -1.25
C GLY A 39 -5.82 -5.70 -1.68
N GLY A 40 -5.63 -4.60 -0.95
CA GLY A 40 -4.59 -3.62 -1.19
C GLY A 40 -5.13 -2.27 -1.66
N LEU A 41 -4.20 -1.44 -2.13
CA LEU A 41 -4.51 -0.12 -2.69
C LEU A 41 -4.17 -0.07 -4.16
N TYR A 42 -5.02 0.63 -4.89
CA TYR A 42 -5.06 0.71 -6.34
C TYR A 42 -4.80 2.14 -6.78
N GLN A 43 -4.22 2.28 -7.96
CA GLN A 43 -4.32 3.52 -8.72
C GLN A 43 -5.77 3.74 -9.15
N ILE A 44 -6.16 5.00 -9.37
CA ILE A 44 -7.51 5.39 -9.84
C ILE A 44 -7.92 4.61 -11.12
N ASP A 45 -6.96 4.24 -11.97
CA ASP A 45 -7.21 3.49 -13.21
C ASP A 45 -7.07 1.96 -13.08
N GLY A 46 -7.10 1.43 -11.85
CA GLY A 46 -7.42 0.02 -11.59
C GLY A 46 -6.25 -0.94 -11.36
N LYS A 47 -4.99 -0.51 -11.40
CA LYS A 47 -3.84 -1.38 -11.07
C LYS A 47 -3.58 -1.38 -9.57
N CYS A 48 -3.51 -2.56 -8.95
CA CYS A 48 -3.09 -2.67 -7.56
C CYS A 48 -1.61 -2.30 -7.45
N LEU A 49 -1.28 -1.37 -6.56
CA LEU A 49 0.07 -0.84 -6.36
C LEU A 49 0.67 -1.30 -5.04
N ILE A 50 -0.17 -1.63 -4.06
CA ILE A 50 0.26 -1.94 -2.70
C ILE A 50 -0.54 -3.12 -2.19
N LEU A 51 0.15 -4.22 -1.89
CA LEU A 51 -0.40 -5.32 -1.12
C LEU A 51 0.00 -5.19 0.35
N PHE A 52 -0.98 -5.36 1.23
CA PHE A 52 -0.75 -5.36 2.68
C PHE A 52 -0.24 -6.72 3.16
N SER A 53 0.67 -6.70 4.12
CA SER A 53 1.11 -7.90 4.87
C SER A 53 -0.05 -8.49 5.68
N SER A 54 0.02 -9.77 6.01
CA SER A 54 -1.00 -10.43 6.85
C SER A 54 -1.19 -9.72 8.20
N ARG A 55 -0.08 -9.35 8.85
CA ARG A 55 -0.09 -8.58 10.11
C ARG A 55 -0.82 -7.24 9.98
N PHE A 56 -0.65 -6.55 8.85
CA PHE A 56 -1.34 -5.29 8.63
C PHE A 56 -2.83 -5.51 8.36
N LYS A 57 -3.20 -6.57 7.65
CA LYS A 57 -4.61 -6.94 7.44
C LYS A 57 -5.32 -7.22 8.76
N GLU A 58 -4.68 -7.92 9.70
CA GLU A 58 -5.22 -8.13 11.05
C GLU A 58 -5.50 -6.80 11.78
N ARG A 59 -4.58 -5.84 11.67
CA ARG A 59 -4.81 -4.49 12.22
C ARG A 59 -5.99 -3.79 11.56
N LEU A 60 -6.15 -3.92 10.24
CA LEU A 60 -7.31 -3.37 9.52
C LEU A 60 -8.62 -4.02 10.00
N HIS A 61 -8.63 -5.34 10.17
CA HIS A 61 -9.76 -6.08 10.74
C HIS A 61 -10.14 -5.56 12.12
N CYS A 62 -9.17 -5.29 12.99
CA CYS A 62 -9.44 -4.70 14.31
C CYS A 62 -10.15 -3.33 14.21
N TYR A 63 -9.80 -2.51 13.23
CA TYR A 63 -10.48 -1.22 13.00
C TYR A 63 -11.88 -1.42 12.42
N GLN A 64 -12.05 -2.34 11.47
CA GLN A 64 -13.35 -2.64 10.87
C GLN A 64 -14.34 -3.19 11.92
N ASN A 65 -13.87 -4.04 12.84
CA ASN A 65 -14.66 -4.53 13.98
C ASN A 65 -15.05 -3.43 14.98
N GLN A 66 -14.38 -2.28 14.93
CA GLN A 66 -14.71 -1.07 15.69
C GLN A 66 -15.51 -0.06 14.85
N GLU A 67 -16.11 -0.52 13.74
CA GLU A 67 -16.96 0.27 12.85
C GLU A 67 -16.23 1.40 12.11
N TYR A 68 -14.89 1.32 12.02
CA TYR A 68 -14.13 2.21 11.16
C TYR A 68 -14.19 1.74 9.70
N VAL A 69 -14.55 2.65 8.81
CA VAL A 69 -14.57 2.43 7.37
C VAL A 69 -13.46 3.21 6.67
N PHE A 70 -13.01 2.67 5.55
CA PHE A 70 -12.05 3.36 4.69
C PHE A 70 -12.68 4.61 4.06
N ALA A 71 -12.03 5.76 4.25
CA ALA A 71 -12.46 7.02 3.66
C ALA A 71 -11.55 7.47 2.52
N SER A 72 -10.23 7.33 2.67
CA SER A 72 -9.28 7.66 1.60
C SER A 72 -7.91 7.04 1.80
N GLY A 73 -7.20 6.83 0.70
CA GLY A 73 -5.79 6.46 0.66
C GLY A 73 -5.00 7.48 -0.16
N LYS A 74 -3.75 7.73 0.22
CA LYS A 74 -2.80 8.48 -0.62
C LYS A 74 -1.39 7.96 -0.47
N VAL A 75 -0.54 8.22 -1.45
CA VAL A 75 0.90 7.99 -1.34
C VAL A 75 1.46 8.94 -0.29
N ALA A 76 1.93 8.43 0.84
CA ALA A 76 2.59 9.24 1.86
C ALA A 76 4.06 9.45 1.49
N GLN A 77 4.73 8.36 1.14
CA GLN A 77 6.15 8.33 0.82
C GLN A 77 6.45 7.22 -0.20
N VAL A 78 7.47 7.47 -1.03
CA VAL A 78 8.10 6.46 -1.87
C VAL A 78 9.52 6.29 -1.36
N VAL A 79 9.83 5.10 -0.81
CA VAL A 79 11.13 4.79 -0.22
C VAL A 79 11.91 3.84 -1.11
N VAL A 80 13.24 3.84 -0.99
CA VAL A 80 14.11 2.87 -1.65
C VAL A 80 14.45 1.76 -0.67
N TRP A 81 14.26 0.51 -1.09
CA TRP A 81 14.60 -0.68 -0.34
C TRP A 81 15.61 -1.51 -1.11
N TRP A 82 16.69 -1.89 -0.42
CA TRP A 82 17.71 -2.79 -0.95
C TRP A 82 17.30 -4.24 -0.72
N CYS A 83 17.08 -4.99 -1.80
CA CYS A 83 16.82 -6.42 -1.77
C CYS A 83 18.15 -7.17 -1.88
N GLN A 84 18.55 -7.85 -0.79
CA GLN A 84 19.81 -8.61 -0.75
C GLN A 84 19.79 -9.84 -1.67
N GLU A 85 18.62 -10.46 -1.87
CA GLU A 85 18.50 -11.70 -2.67
C GLU A 85 18.92 -11.52 -4.12
N ASP A 86 18.59 -10.39 -4.72
CA ASP A 86 18.90 -10.07 -6.12
C ASP A 86 19.85 -8.88 -6.28
N ASN A 87 20.38 -8.37 -5.16
CA ASN A 87 21.36 -7.28 -5.09
C ASN A 87 20.90 -6.03 -5.86
N ARG A 88 19.62 -5.65 -5.67
CA ARG A 88 18.94 -4.56 -6.40
C ARG A 88 18.11 -3.67 -5.48
N GLU A 89 17.93 -2.44 -5.93
CA GLU A 89 17.06 -1.45 -5.29
C GLU A 89 15.66 -1.47 -5.89
N TYR A 90 14.66 -1.41 -5.01
CA TYR A 90 13.26 -1.30 -5.37
C TYR A 90 12.63 -0.09 -4.71
N ARG A 91 11.77 0.62 -5.45
CA ARG A 91 10.93 1.67 -4.89
C ARG A 91 9.68 1.04 -4.28
N ILE A 92 9.42 1.38 -3.04
CA ILE A 92 8.25 0.93 -2.28
C ILE A 92 7.36 2.14 -1.99
N VAL A 93 6.07 1.96 -2.23
CA VAL A 93 5.06 2.96 -1.90
C VAL A 93 4.52 2.65 -0.50
N LEU A 94 4.63 3.62 0.40
CA LEU A 94 3.99 3.54 1.71
C LEU A 94 2.82 4.54 1.73
N PRO A 95 1.59 4.06 1.94
CA PRO A 95 0.42 4.90 1.86
C PRO A 95 0.12 5.59 3.20
N ARG A 96 -0.79 6.55 3.19
CA ARG A 96 -1.51 6.99 4.39
C ARG A 96 -2.97 6.67 4.18
N LEU A 97 -3.57 5.96 5.14
CA LEU A 97 -4.99 5.62 5.14
C LEU A 97 -5.74 6.52 6.12
N THR A 98 -6.86 7.05 5.66
CA THR A 98 -7.84 7.72 6.51
C THR A 98 -8.99 6.75 6.72
N LEU A 99 -9.24 6.40 7.98
CA LEU A 99 -10.40 5.63 8.38
C LEU A 99 -11.32 6.57 9.18
N LEU A 100 -12.61 6.51 8.93
CA LEU A 100 -13.62 7.27 9.67
C LEU A 100 -14.51 6.29 10.42
N LYS A 101 -14.91 6.66 11.64
CA LYS A 101 -15.91 5.89 12.38
C LYS A 101 -17.28 6.19 11.79
N ASN A 102 -18.04 5.16 11.46
CA ASN A 102 -19.45 5.30 11.09
C ASN A 102 -20.31 5.80 12.25
#